data_AF-A0A7W8GBH6-F1
#
_entry.id   AF-A0A7W8GBH6-F1
#
_cell.length_a   1.000
_cell.length_b   1.000
_cell.length_c   1.000
_cell.angle_alpha   90.00
_cell.angle_beta   90.00
_cell.angle_gamma   90.00
#
_symmetry.space_group_name_H-M   'P 1'
#
loop_
_entity.id
_entity.type
_entity.pdbx_description
1 polymer ?
#
loop_
_entity_poly.entity_id
_entity_poly.type
_entity_poly.pdbx_seq_one_letter_code
_entity_poly.pdbx_strand_id
1 'polypeptide(L)'
;MLNNKNDCKDMETDFSDMIGVPYRDGGRDLSGFDCYGAVIEAAKRRGKTLRDVRYKNHAPELADENAPTLNVEKINAPEKDALIEMIFNGELHIGFCIDEKTFLHATKNQGVRISRIGVIPVKNFYRIK
;
A
#
# COMPACT_ATOMS: atom_id res chain seq x y z
N MET A 1 -30.74 19.35 -28.16
CA MET A 1 -30.64 18.53 -26.93
C MET A 1 -29.16 18.24 -26.73
N LEU A 2 -28.50 18.94 -25.81
CA LEU A 2 -27.09 18.74 -25.50
C LEU A 2 -26.99 17.69 -24.39
N ASN A 3 -26.31 16.58 -24.70
CA ASN A 3 -25.99 15.53 -23.74
C ASN A 3 -25.01 16.06 -22.69
N ASN A 4 -25.48 16.34 -21.49
CA ASN A 4 -24.62 16.42 -20.31
C ASN A 4 -24.28 14.99 -19.89
N LYS A 5 -23.18 14.45 -20.44
CA LYS A 5 -22.46 13.37 -19.78
C LYS A 5 -21.80 13.99 -18.55
N ASN A 6 -22.33 13.67 -17.37
CA ASN A 6 -21.59 13.82 -16.13
C ASN A 6 -20.39 12.87 -16.21
N ASP A 7 -19.30 13.38 -16.79
CA ASP A 7 -17.99 12.77 -16.71
C ASP A 7 -17.52 12.88 -15.25
N CYS A 8 -17.91 11.92 -14.41
CA CYS A 8 -17.17 11.60 -13.21
C CYS A 8 -15.80 11.07 -13.66
N LYS A 9 -14.91 11.98 -14.07
CA LYS A 9 -13.49 11.65 -14.23
C LYS A 9 -13.02 11.13 -12.88
N ASP A 10 -12.50 9.91 -12.88
CA ASP A 10 -11.61 9.43 -11.83
C ASP A 10 -10.57 10.53 -11.60
N MET A 11 -10.77 11.35 -10.57
CA MET A 11 -9.77 12.34 -10.19
C MET A 11 -8.62 11.50 -9.66
N GLU A 12 -7.55 11.42 -10.45
CA GLU A 12 -6.40 10.60 -10.11
C GLU A 12 -5.86 11.08 -8.75
N THR A 13 -5.99 10.23 -7.74
CA THR A 13 -5.55 10.53 -6.38
C THR A 13 -4.07 10.88 -6.38
N ASP A 14 -3.75 12.08 -5.90
CA ASP A 14 -2.37 12.54 -5.80
C ASP A 14 -1.69 11.97 -4.54
N PHE A 15 -0.47 11.47 -4.74
CA PHE A 15 0.42 10.96 -3.70
C PHE A 15 1.73 11.76 -3.61
N SER A 16 1.86 12.87 -4.36
CA SER A 16 3.09 13.65 -4.51
C SER A 16 3.68 14.12 -3.18
N ASP A 17 2.83 14.54 -2.24
CA ASP A 17 3.19 14.98 -0.89
C ASP A 17 3.67 13.84 0.02
N MET A 18 3.34 12.59 -0.30
CA MET A 18 3.87 11.44 0.42
C MET A 18 5.29 11.15 -0.04
N ILE A 19 5.65 11.40 -1.30
CA ILE A 19 6.96 11.03 -1.86
C ILE A 19 8.09 11.74 -1.10
N GLY A 20 9.05 10.94 -0.61
CA GLY A 20 10.18 11.44 0.18
C GLY A 20 9.89 11.62 1.67
N VAL A 21 8.65 11.45 2.15
CA VAL A 21 8.36 11.43 3.60
C VAL A 21 9.22 10.34 4.26
N PRO A 22 9.98 10.66 5.32
CA PRO A 22 10.95 9.75 5.90
C PRO A 22 10.29 8.52 6.53
N TYR A 23 11.05 7.44 6.62
CA TYR A 23 10.59 6.25 7.31
C TYR A 23 10.59 6.48 8.83
N ARG A 24 9.50 6.09 9.50
CA ARG A 24 9.37 6.11 10.96
C ARG A 24 8.58 4.89 11.42
N ASP A 25 9.17 4.06 12.28
CA ASP A 25 8.46 2.91 12.88
C ASP A 25 7.15 3.35 13.54
N GLY A 26 6.04 2.70 13.19
CA GLY A 26 4.71 3.06 13.69
C GLY A 26 4.15 4.37 13.11
N GLY A 27 4.82 4.98 12.13
CA GLY A 27 4.43 6.24 11.52
C GLY A 27 3.11 6.14 10.72
N ARG A 28 2.26 7.18 10.83
CA ARG A 28 0.89 7.21 10.24
C ARG A 28 0.53 8.54 9.59
N ASP A 29 1.50 9.43 9.38
CA ASP A 29 1.28 10.78 8.87
C ASP A 29 2.50 11.32 8.10
N LEU A 30 2.37 12.52 7.54
CA LEU A 30 3.40 13.18 6.73
C LEU A 30 4.67 13.55 7.52
N SER A 31 4.70 13.42 8.85
CA SER A 31 5.95 13.55 9.62
C SER A 31 6.81 12.28 9.57
N GLY A 32 6.22 11.16 9.12
CA GLY A 32 6.92 9.91 8.87
C GLY A 32 5.98 8.72 8.84
N PHE A 33 6.24 7.79 7.91
CA PHE A 33 5.50 6.54 7.73
C PHE A 33 6.39 5.32 7.91
N ASP A 34 5.87 4.23 8.45
CA ASP A 34 6.45 2.90 8.17
C ASP A 34 5.86 2.34 6.86
N CYS A 35 6.25 1.13 6.47
CA CYS A 35 5.71 0.51 5.26
C CYS A 35 4.19 0.33 5.33
N TYR A 36 3.62 0.13 6.52
CA TYR A 36 2.19 -0.08 6.70
C TYR A 36 1.39 1.21 6.72
N GLY A 37 1.86 2.22 7.45
CA GLY A 37 1.26 3.54 7.52
C GLY A 37 1.18 4.21 6.15
N ALA A 38 2.20 4.03 5.32
CA ALA A 38 2.17 4.53 3.94
C ALA A 38 1.04 3.87 3.13
N VAL A 39 0.82 2.56 3.30
CA VAL A 39 -0.24 1.81 2.63
C VAL A 39 -1.63 2.20 3.16
N ILE A 40 -1.79 2.37 4.48
CA ILE A 40 -3.03 2.82 5.10
C ILE A 40 -3.44 4.20 4.55
N GLU A 41 -2.49 5.14 4.52
CA GLU A 41 -2.75 6.49 4.01
C GLU A 41 -3.06 6.46 2.50
N ALA A 42 -2.33 5.69 1.71
CA ALA A 42 -2.61 5.55 0.28
C ALA A 42 -4.00 4.95 0.01
N ALA A 43 -4.38 3.90 0.74
CA ALA A 43 -5.70 3.29 0.69
C ALA A 43 -6.80 4.29 1.06
N LYS A 44 -6.61 5.04 2.15
CA LYS A 44 -7.54 6.07 2.62
C LYS A 44 -7.80 7.13 1.54
N ARG A 45 -6.75 7.61 0.85
CA ARG A 45 -6.88 8.60 -0.22
C ARG A 45 -7.60 8.07 -1.47
N ARG A 46 -7.61 6.75 -1.65
CA ARG A 46 -8.41 6.03 -2.67
C ARG A 46 -9.81 5.65 -2.16
N GLY A 47 -10.23 6.16 -1.00
CA GLY A 47 -11.54 5.87 -0.41
C GLY A 47 -11.68 4.46 0.15
N LYS A 48 -10.56 3.73 0.32
CA LYS A 48 -10.52 2.40 0.92
C LYS A 48 -10.18 2.52 2.40
N THR A 49 -10.73 1.62 3.21
CA THR A 49 -10.34 1.51 4.63
C THR A 49 -9.50 0.27 4.79
N LEU A 50 -8.23 0.41 5.19
CA LEU A 50 -7.40 -0.71 5.60
C LEU A 50 -7.29 -0.70 7.13
N ARG A 51 -7.57 -1.82 7.78
CA ARG A 51 -7.53 -1.92 9.25
C ARG A 51 -6.11 -1.74 9.80
N ASP A 52 -5.83 -0.69 10.57
CA ASP A 52 -4.53 -0.51 11.23
C ASP A 52 -4.32 -1.52 12.37
N VAL A 53 -3.84 -2.71 12.04
CA VAL A 53 -3.41 -3.73 12.99
C VAL A 53 -1.95 -3.47 13.35
N ARG A 54 -1.68 -3.05 14.59
CA ARG A 54 -0.32 -2.89 15.10
C ARG A 54 0.25 -4.26 15.47
N TYR A 55 1.19 -4.76 14.67
CA TYR A 55 1.97 -5.95 15.02
C TYR A 55 3.02 -5.60 16.08
N LYS A 56 3.30 -6.53 16.99
CA LYS A 56 4.35 -6.36 18.02
C LYS A 56 5.77 -6.53 17.45
N ASN A 57 5.91 -7.07 16.24
CA ASN A 57 7.16 -7.38 15.56
C ASN A 57 6.94 -7.57 14.03
N HIS A 58 8.02 -7.52 13.23
CA HIS A 58 8.02 -7.68 11.77
C HIS A 58 8.26 -9.14 11.32
N ALA A 59 7.89 -10.10 12.15
CA ALA A 59 8.13 -11.52 11.90
C ALA A 59 7.29 -12.01 10.70
N PRO A 60 7.89 -12.70 9.70
CA PRO A 60 7.18 -13.18 8.51
C PRO A 60 6.00 -14.10 8.81
N GLU A 61 6.03 -14.82 9.94
CA GLU A 61 4.95 -15.74 10.36
C GLU A 61 3.64 -15.00 10.70
N LEU A 62 3.70 -13.70 11.01
CA LEU A 62 2.52 -12.90 11.36
C LEU A 62 1.63 -12.59 10.15
N ALA A 63 2.17 -12.61 8.93
CA ALA A 63 1.41 -12.30 7.73
C ALA A 63 0.28 -13.32 7.49
N ASP A 64 0.57 -14.61 7.68
CA ASP A 64 -0.42 -15.67 7.49
C ASP A 64 -1.40 -15.77 8.68
N GLU A 65 -0.95 -15.47 9.91
CA GLU A 65 -1.82 -15.42 11.10
C GLU A 65 -2.78 -14.22 11.10
N ASN A 66 -2.41 -13.11 10.45
CA ASN A 66 -3.16 -11.86 10.48
C ASN A 66 -3.78 -11.43 9.15
N ALA A 67 -3.52 -12.14 8.04
CA ALA A 67 -4.32 -12.01 6.82
C ALA A 67 -5.85 -12.07 7.09
N PRO A 68 -6.38 -12.85 8.06
CA PRO A 68 -7.80 -12.82 8.43
C PRO A 68 -8.23 -11.58 9.23
N THR A 69 -7.29 -10.90 9.91
CA THR A 69 -7.58 -9.71 10.73
C THR A 69 -7.58 -8.44 9.88
N LEU A 70 -6.84 -8.46 8.78
CA LEU A 70 -6.92 -7.49 7.69
C LEU A 70 -8.21 -7.71 6.89
N ASN A 71 -8.91 -6.63 6.53
CA ASN A 71 -10.09 -6.69 5.67
C ASN A 71 -9.67 -6.86 4.20
N VAL A 72 -9.03 -7.99 3.88
CA VAL A 72 -8.44 -8.23 2.56
C VAL A 72 -8.80 -9.60 1.99
N GLU A 73 -8.61 -9.76 0.68
CA GLU A 73 -8.78 -11.00 -0.06
C GLU A 73 -7.50 -11.31 -0.83
N LYS A 74 -6.97 -12.53 -0.74
CA LYS A 74 -5.83 -12.91 -1.59
C LYS A 74 -6.26 -12.98 -3.05
N ILE A 75 -5.47 -12.41 -3.95
CA ILE A 75 -5.68 -12.42 -5.41
C ILE A 75 -4.44 -12.93 -6.14
N ASN A 76 -4.60 -13.36 -7.39
CA ASN A 76 -3.54 -14.05 -8.15
C ASN A 76 -2.63 -13.11 -8.97
N ALA A 77 -3.01 -11.84 -9.11
CA ALA A 77 -2.33 -10.85 -9.94
C ALA A 77 -2.49 -9.45 -9.31
N PRO A 78 -1.60 -8.49 -9.61
CA PRO A 78 -1.77 -7.12 -9.15
C PRO A 78 -3.00 -6.48 -9.78
N GLU A 79 -3.74 -5.74 -8.97
CA GLU A 79 -4.85 -4.88 -9.39
C GLU A 79 -4.62 -3.48 -8.85
N LYS A 80 -5.23 -2.47 -9.49
CA LYS A 80 -5.31 -1.13 -8.94
C LYS A 80 -5.92 -1.16 -7.52
N ASP A 81 -5.32 -0.41 -6.61
CA ASP A 81 -5.68 -0.31 -5.19
C ASP A 81 -5.53 -1.60 -4.37
N ALA A 82 -4.83 -2.61 -4.91
CA ALA A 82 -4.45 -3.80 -4.19
C ALA A 82 -3.25 -3.57 -3.27
N LEU A 83 -3.07 -4.46 -2.29
CA LEU A 83 -1.84 -4.60 -1.53
C LEU A 83 -0.91 -5.56 -2.23
N ILE A 84 0.38 -5.28 -2.11
CA ILE A 84 1.46 -6.17 -2.53
C ILE A 84 2.31 -6.54 -1.31
N GLU A 85 2.46 -7.84 -1.05
CA GLU A 85 3.33 -8.39 -0.02
C GLU A 85 4.64 -8.84 -0.65
N MET A 86 5.75 -8.46 -0.04
CA MET A 86 7.11 -8.69 -0.50
C MET A 86 8.01 -9.12 0.66
N ILE A 87 9.19 -9.64 0.30
CA ILE A 87 10.30 -9.80 1.24
C ILE A 87 11.38 -8.80 0.85
N PHE A 88 11.72 -7.90 1.77
CA PHE A 88 12.76 -6.89 1.55
C PHE A 88 13.78 -6.96 2.69
N ASN A 89 15.05 -7.22 2.36
CA ASN A 89 16.13 -7.43 3.34
C ASN A 89 15.81 -8.49 4.43
N GLY A 90 15.05 -9.53 4.07
CA GLY A 90 14.67 -10.61 4.99
C GLY A 90 13.48 -10.28 5.91
N GLU A 91 12.93 -9.07 5.83
CA GLU A 91 11.75 -8.65 6.60
C GLU A 91 10.49 -8.64 5.72
N LEU A 92 9.33 -8.85 6.35
CA LEU A 92 8.03 -8.64 5.72
C LEU A 92 7.91 -7.18 5.29
N HIS A 93 7.56 -6.95 4.03
CA HIS A 93 7.42 -5.62 3.47
C HIS A 93 6.16 -5.54 2.62
N ILE A 94 5.51 -4.37 2.62
CA ILE A 94 4.25 -4.17 1.91
C ILE A 94 4.25 -2.88 1.10
N GLY A 95 3.35 -2.84 0.12
CA GLY A 95 3.09 -1.67 -0.70
C GLY A 95 1.63 -1.61 -1.16
N PHE A 96 1.26 -0.46 -1.71
CA PHE A 96 -0.06 -0.17 -2.27
C PHE A 96 0.07 -0.03 -3.78
N CYS A 97 -0.58 -0.91 -4.54
CA CYS A 97 -0.60 -0.85 -6.00
C CYS A 97 -1.36 0.39 -6.45
N ILE A 98 -0.64 1.33 -7.07
CA ILE A 98 -1.25 2.52 -7.70
C ILE A 98 -2.00 2.08 -8.96
N ASP A 99 -1.43 1.11 -9.66
CA ASP A 99 -1.94 0.43 -10.84
C ASP A 99 -1.34 -1.00 -10.92
N GLU A 100 -1.53 -1.72 -12.03
CA GLU A 100 -1.04 -3.09 -12.22
C GLU A 100 0.49 -3.18 -12.46
N LYS A 101 1.19 -2.05 -12.51
CA LYS A 101 2.62 -1.96 -12.84
C LYS A 101 3.44 -1.29 -11.76
N THR A 102 2.84 -0.48 -10.90
CA THR A 102 3.53 0.38 -9.93
C THR A 102 2.89 0.34 -8.56
N PHE A 103 3.71 0.51 -7.53
CA PHE A 103 3.25 0.51 -6.16
C PHE A 103 3.99 1.57 -5.32
N LEU A 104 3.27 2.13 -4.36
CA LEU A 104 3.78 3.03 -3.32
C LEU A 104 4.23 2.20 -2.11
N HIS A 105 5.40 2.50 -1.57
CA HIS A 105 5.89 1.89 -0.33
C HIS A 105 6.88 2.81 0.39
N ALA A 106 7.15 2.55 1.67
CA ALA A 106 8.18 3.25 2.45
C ALA A 106 9.34 2.31 2.79
N THR A 107 10.59 2.76 2.64
CA THR A 107 11.78 2.02 3.07
C THR A 107 12.64 2.82 4.05
N LYS A 108 13.30 2.12 4.98
CA LYS A 108 14.11 2.72 6.06
C LYS A 108 15.09 3.81 5.58
N ASN A 109 15.73 3.60 4.43
CA ASN A 109 16.78 4.51 3.93
C ASN A 109 16.29 5.59 2.97
N GLN A 110 15.10 5.45 2.38
CA GLN A 110 14.66 6.32 1.27
C GLN A 110 13.28 6.93 1.49
N GLY A 111 12.59 6.60 2.58
CA GLY A 111 11.24 7.07 2.84
C GLY A 111 10.23 6.49 1.85
N VAL A 112 9.13 7.21 1.67
CA VAL A 112 8.07 6.83 0.73
C VAL A 112 8.50 7.06 -0.72
N ARG A 113 8.24 6.10 -1.59
CA ARG A 113 8.54 6.15 -3.02
C ARG A 113 7.62 5.26 -3.84
N ILE A 114 7.66 5.44 -5.15
CA ILE A 114 6.98 4.59 -6.14
C ILE A 114 8.00 3.71 -6.84
N SER A 115 7.67 2.43 -6.95
CA SER A 115 8.50 1.40 -7.58
C SER A 115 7.69 0.62 -8.62
N ARG A 116 8.38 0.00 -9.59
CA ARG A 116 7.73 -0.96 -10.50
C ARG A 116 7.54 -2.30 -9.80
N ILE A 117 6.41 -2.96 -10.03
CA ILE A 117 6.19 -4.32 -9.57
C ILE A 117 7.24 -5.25 -10.19
N GLY A 118 7.82 -6.13 -9.37
CA GLY A 118 8.91 -7.05 -9.76
C GLY A 118 10.33 -6.57 -9.46
N VAL A 119 10.54 -5.29 -9.07
CA VAL A 119 11.86 -4.83 -8.61
C VAL A 119 12.24 -5.39 -7.24
N ILE A 120 11.25 -5.80 -6.45
CA ILE A 120 11.40 -6.56 -5.20
C ILE A 120 10.64 -7.89 -5.40
N PRO A 121 11.19 -9.04 -4.95
CA PRO A 121 10.48 -10.31 -5.01
C PRO A 121 9.11 -10.23 -4.33
N VAL A 122 8.07 -10.56 -5.09
CA VAL A 122 6.68 -10.53 -4.64
C VAL A 122 6.32 -11.88 -4.06
N LYS A 123 5.67 -11.86 -2.88
CA LYS A 123 5.15 -13.06 -2.22
C LYS A 123 3.67 -13.26 -2.54
N ASN A 124 2.83 -12.24 -2.33
CA ASN A 124 1.38 -12.31 -2.53
C ASN A 124 0.79 -10.95 -2.95
N PHE A 125 -0.44 -10.98 -3.46
CA PHE A 125 -1.28 -9.81 -3.69
C PHE A 125 -2.60 -9.93 -2.93
N TYR A 126 -3.15 -8.81 -2.48
CA TYR A 126 -4.42 -8.79 -1.77
C TYR A 126 -5.32 -7.62 -2.18
N ARG A 127 -6.62 -7.86 -2.38
CA ARG A 127 -7.64 -6.82 -2.58
C ARG A 127 -8.19 -6.36 -1.24
N ILE A 128 -8.34 -5.05 -1.03
CA ILE A 128 -9.00 -4.49 0.17
C ILE A 128 -10.53 -4.60 0.02
N LYS A 129 -11.20 -5.13 1.05
CA LYS A 129 -12.67 -5.32 1.13
C LYS A 129 -13.37 -4.18 1.86
#